data_AF-L7ZAY0-F1
#
_entry.id   AF-L7ZAY0-F1
#
_cell.length_a   1.000
_cell.length_b   1.000
_cell.length_c   1.000
_cell.angle_alpha   90.00
_cell.angle_beta   90.00
_cell.angle_gamma   90.00
#
_symmetry.space_group_name_H-M   'P 1'
#
loop_
_entity.id
_entity.type
_entity.pdbx_description
1 polymer ?
#
loop_
_entity_poly.entity_id
_entity_poly.type
_entity_poly.pdbx_seq_one_letter_code
_entity_poly.pdbx_strand_id
1 'polypeptide(L)'
;MFLRNNKQKFSIRKLSAGAASVLVAVSVLGGAAVNVHAEDRINSDINRRIVDKKDAENLRNAIIAKGARLKNDSEVISFLRETLSNATVDTLATLLSGIDPARFGYSNSQLEFYSRNLGSLNSGVSDWQQSSVNLKTLLIEEFAKRIKSEQKLKEVLAEQAAELELRKNEESELKTEKERLESKLENAEYATAIKQKELDDAKEANKTLSESIAKTLSRSTKENNKLKEELTKEKTKAAKIAKELMDKLTASEKDKNRAIQITKELADKLSAAETSRDKAFAVSTELANKLAAKTAEAEKLMQNVGSLDRLVESAKREMAQKLAEIDQLTADKAKADAELAAANDTIASLQTELEKVKTELAVSERLIESGKREIAELQKQKDASDKALAESQANVAELEKQKAASDAKVAELEKEVESAKAEVADLKAQLAKKEEELEAVKKEKEALEAKIEELKKAHAEELSKLKEMLEKKDHANADLQAEINRLKQELADRIKSLSQGGRASQTNPGTTTAKAGQLPSTGESANPFFTIAALTVIAGAGMAVVSPKRKEN
;
A
#
# COMPACT_ATOMS: atom_id res chain seq x y z
N MET A 1 -11.16 87.48 25.58
CA MET A 1 -11.16 86.68 26.84
C MET A 1 -11.20 85.20 26.46
N PHE A 2 -10.74 84.31 27.36
CA PHE A 2 -10.59 82.84 27.21
C PHE A 2 -11.67 82.13 26.35
N LEU A 3 -11.36 81.27 25.36
CA LEU A 3 -10.59 80.00 25.28
C LEU A 3 -11.40 78.71 25.52
N ARG A 4 -11.58 77.90 24.46
CA ARG A 4 -11.61 76.40 24.39
C ARG A 4 -12.08 76.00 22.97
N ASN A 5 -11.23 75.68 21.99
CA ASN A 5 -10.17 74.64 21.89
C ASN A 5 -10.73 73.21 21.90
N ASN A 6 -11.37 72.79 20.80
CA ASN A 6 -11.89 71.43 20.62
C ASN A 6 -10.92 70.60 19.73
N LYS A 7 -9.89 70.00 20.33
CA LYS A 7 -8.91 69.15 19.63
C LYS A 7 -9.26 67.67 19.77
N GLN A 8 -9.90 67.10 18.76
CA GLN A 8 -9.95 65.64 18.59
C GLN A 8 -8.51 65.12 18.37
N LYS A 9 -7.98 64.41 19.37
CA LYS A 9 -6.68 63.74 19.26
C LYS A 9 -6.89 62.36 18.63
N PHE A 10 -6.47 62.18 17.39
CA PHE A 10 -6.33 60.85 16.80
C PHE A 10 -5.27 60.06 17.58
N SER A 11 -5.72 59.14 18.43
CA SER A 11 -4.82 58.23 19.14
C SER A 11 -4.36 57.13 18.19
N ILE A 12 -3.24 57.36 17.51
CA ILE A 12 -2.52 56.31 16.77
C ILE A 12 -2.05 55.28 17.81
N ARG A 13 -2.86 54.24 18.03
CA ARG A 13 -2.41 53.05 18.75
C ARG A 13 -1.39 52.36 17.87
N LYS A 14 -0.10 52.42 18.23
CA LYS A 14 0.87 51.44 17.75
C LYS A 14 0.40 50.08 18.25
N LEU A 15 -0.11 49.23 17.35
CA LEU A 15 -0.34 47.82 17.67
C LEU A 15 1.04 47.16 17.80
N SER A 16 1.43 46.92 19.05
CA SER A 16 2.66 46.26 19.44
C SER A 16 2.31 45.10 20.36
N ALA A 17 3.08 44.01 20.22
CA ALA A 17 2.95 42.73 20.91
C ALA A 17 1.68 41.91 20.62
N GLY A 18 1.88 40.58 20.50
CA GLY A 18 1.15 39.70 21.42
C GLY A 18 0.37 38.52 20.87
N ALA A 19 0.25 38.31 19.56
CA ALA A 19 -0.39 37.12 19.00
C ALA A 19 0.62 36.00 18.72
N ALA A 20 1.25 35.48 19.78
CA ALA A 20 2.11 34.29 19.67
C ALA A 20 1.23 33.03 19.58
N SER A 21 0.65 32.77 18.40
CA SER A 21 -0.01 31.50 18.10
C SER A 21 1.02 30.37 18.21
N VAL A 22 0.97 29.63 19.31
CA VAL A 22 1.75 28.41 19.48
C VAL A 22 1.17 27.37 18.53
N LEU A 23 1.72 27.33 17.31
CA LEU A 23 1.57 26.19 16.42
C LEU A 23 2.21 24.99 17.12
N VAL A 24 1.37 24.21 17.81
CA VAL A 24 1.71 22.86 18.23
C VAL A 24 1.76 22.00 16.97
N ALA A 25 2.86 22.13 16.24
CA ALA A 25 3.20 21.22 15.17
C ALA A 25 3.43 19.85 15.79
N VAL A 26 2.37 19.04 15.85
CA VAL A 26 2.48 17.61 16.12
C VAL A 26 3.12 16.98 14.89
N SER A 27 4.43 17.13 14.80
CA SER A 27 5.25 16.52 13.77
C SER A 27 5.24 15.01 13.97
N VAL A 28 4.22 14.35 13.42
CA VAL A 28 4.22 12.90 13.15
C VAL A 28 5.20 12.63 12.00
N LEU A 29 6.45 13.09 12.17
CA LEU A 29 7.59 12.72 11.35
C LEU A 29 8.09 11.33 11.76
N GLY A 30 7.14 10.40 11.94
CA GLY A 30 7.35 8.98 12.19
C GLY A 30 7.84 8.29 10.92
N GLY A 31 8.88 8.85 10.30
CA GLY A 31 9.55 8.34 9.11
C GLY A 31 10.32 7.08 9.43
N ALA A 32 9.60 6.00 9.74
CA ALA A 32 10.12 4.65 9.73
C ALA A 32 10.44 4.28 8.28
N ALA A 33 11.62 4.71 7.82
CA ALA A 33 12.23 4.25 6.59
C ALA A 33 12.52 2.76 6.76
N VAL A 34 11.55 1.93 6.36
CA VAL A 34 11.75 0.49 6.23
C VAL A 34 12.81 0.29 5.15
N ASN A 35 14.03 -0.03 5.58
CA ASN A 35 15.10 -0.40 4.66
C ASN A 35 14.69 -1.67 3.91
N VAL A 36 14.20 -1.52 2.69
CA VAL A 36 13.95 -2.64 1.75
C VAL A 36 15.29 -3.08 1.15
N HIS A 37 16.20 -3.48 2.03
CA HIS A 37 17.49 -4.11 1.75
C HIS A 37 17.65 -5.35 2.63
N ALA A 38 16.70 -6.28 2.45
CA ALA A 38 16.90 -7.69 2.71
C ALA A 38 16.90 -8.40 1.35
N GLU A 39 18.08 -8.44 0.72
CA GLU A 39 18.29 -9.13 -0.56
C GLU A 39 18.02 -10.64 -0.42
N ASP A 40 17.76 -11.30 -1.56
CA ASP A 40 17.35 -12.70 -1.67
C ASP A 40 18.13 -13.67 -0.76
N ARG A 41 17.44 -14.14 0.28
CA ARG A 41 17.74 -15.41 0.95
C ARG A 41 16.50 -16.29 0.99
N ILE A 42 16.11 -16.76 -0.20
CA ILE A 42 15.18 -17.88 -0.37
C ILE A 42 15.85 -19.16 0.16
N ASN A 43 15.80 -19.35 1.48
CA ASN A 43 16.28 -20.54 2.17
C ASN A 43 15.10 -21.26 2.86
N SER A 44 14.67 -22.36 2.25
CA SER A 44 14.04 -23.57 2.85
C SER A 44 12.77 -23.50 3.74
N ASP A 45 12.39 -22.38 4.34
CA ASP A 45 11.54 -22.38 5.56
C ASP A 45 10.02 -22.49 5.34
N ILE A 46 9.58 -23.27 4.35
CA ILE A 46 8.16 -23.54 4.09
C ILE A 46 7.49 -24.37 5.20
N ASN A 47 8.24 -25.21 5.94
CA ASN A 47 7.66 -26.36 6.66
C ASN A 47 7.90 -26.46 8.18
N ARG A 48 8.12 -25.33 8.89
CA ARG A 48 7.88 -25.30 10.35
C ARG A 48 7.60 -23.88 10.89
N ARG A 49 6.31 -23.53 10.96
CA ARG A 49 5.86 -22.44 11.87
C ARG A 49 6.13 -22.89 13.32
N ILE A 50 6.99 -22.17 14.03
CA ILE A 50 7.43 -22.45 15.39
C ILE A 50 7.09 -21.25 16.26
N VAL A 51 6.63 -21.50 17.49
CA VAL A 51 6.42 -20.46 18.51
C VAL A 51 7.76 -19.77 18.77
N ASP A 52 7.78 -18.43 18.77
CA ASP A 52 9.02 -17.67 18.97
C ASP A 52 9.77 -18.16 20.23
N LYS A 53 11.10 -18.11 20.20
CA LYS A 53 11.93 -18.64 21.28
C LYS A 53 11.57 -18.04 22.65
N LYS A 54 11.31 -16.73 22.72
CA LYS A 54 10.93 -16.03 23.96
C LYS A 54 9.54 -16.44 24.42
N ASP A 55 8.59 -16.53 23.49
CA ASP A 55 7.22 -16.98 23.78
C ASP A 55 7.20 -18.46 24.24
N ALA A 56 8.03 -19.31 23.63
CA ALA A 56 8.22 -20.71 23.99
C ALA A 56 8.88 -20.87 25.38
N GLU A 57 9.87 -20.05 25.71
CA GLU A 57 10.45 -19.99 27.05
C GLU A 57 9.41 -19.54 28.09
N ASN A 58 8.58 -18.54 27.80
CA ASN A 58 7.49 -18.13 28.68
C ASN A 58 6.43 -19.23 28.89
N LEU A 59 6.00 -19.91 27.83
CA LEU A 59 5.05 -21.04 27.94
C LEU A 59 5.63 -22.23 28.72
N ARG A 60 6.95 -22.48 28.60
CA ARG A 60 7.65 -23.47 29.44
C ARG A 60 7.74 -23.03 30.91
N ASN A 61 8.00 -21.75 31.16
CA ASN A 61 8.02 -21.19 32.51
C ASN A 61 6.64 -21.29 33.19
N ALA A 62 5.54 -21.15 32.44
CA ALA A 62 4.19 -21.41 32.94
C ALA A 62 3.96 -22.88 33.34
N ILE A 63 4.44 -23.84 32.53
CA ILE A 63 4.40 -25.27 32.86
C ILE A 63 5.20 -25.56 34.13
N ILE A 64 6.43 -25.05 34.22
CA ILE A 64 7.32 -25.25 35.38
C ILE A 64 6.69 -24.65 36.64
N ALA A 65 6.17 -23.43 36.56
CA ALA A 65 5.55 -22.75 37.69
C ALA A 65 4.32 -23.51 38.24
N LYS A 66 3.50 -24.12 37.36
CA LYS A 66 2.39 -24.97 37.79
C LYS A 66 2.86 -26.31 38.33
N GLY A 67 3.70 -27.03 37.58
CA GLY A 67 4.15 -28.38 37.92
C GLY A 67 4.92 -28.45 39.24
N ALA A 68 5.76 -27.45 39.53
CA ALA A 68 6.47 -27.30 40.79
C ALA A 68 5.67 -26.56 41.88
N ARG A 69 4.40 -26.21 41.63
CA ARG A 69 3.50 -25.45 42.54
C ARG A 69 4.08 -24.13 43.04
N LEU A 70 4.88 -23.46 42.22
CA LEU A 70 5.50 -22.16 42.50
C LEU A 70 4.53 -20.99 42.30
N LYS A 71 3.41 -21.23 41.61
CA LYS A 71 2.30 -20.30 41.39
C LYS A 71 0.97 -21.05 41.54
N ASN A 72 -0.06 -20.36 42.02
CA ASN A 72 -1.43 -20.85 41.98
C ASN A 72 -2.04 -20.70 40.57
N ASP A 73 -3.15 -21.38 40.29
CA ASP A 73 -3.75 -21.40 38.95
C ASP A 73 -4.12 -19.99 38.43
N SER A 74 -4.54 -19.05 39.29
CA SER A 74 -4.86 -17.68 38.91
C SER A 74 -3.63 -16.85 38.51
N GLU A 75 -2.51 -17.06 39.21
CA GLU A 75 -1.20 -16.46 38.86
C GLU A 75 -0.65 -17.05 37.55
N VAL A 76 -0.89 -18.34 37.28
CA VAL A 76 -0.53 -18.98 36.01
C VAL A 76 -1.42 -18.47 34.87
N ILE A 77 -2.74 -18.34 35.08
CA ILE A 77 -3.67 -17.74 34.11
C ILE A 77 -3.26 -16.32 33.76
N SER A 78 -2.95 -15.49 34.77
CA SER A 78 -2.54 -14.09 34.58
C SER A 78 -1.25 -14.00 33.76
N PHE A 79 -0.24 -14.81 34.10
CA PHE A 79 1.02 -14.87 33.37
C PHE A 79 0.87 -15.42 31.93
N LEU A 80 -0.04 -16.38 31.71
CA LEU A 80 -0.37 -16.87 30.36
C LEU A 80 -1.11 -15.81 29.53
N ARG A 81 -2.03 -15.05 30.12
CA ARG A 81 -2.71 -13.93 29.44
C ARG A 81 -1.73 -12.81 29.07
N GLU A 82 -0.79 -12.47 29.95
CA GLU A 82 0.30 -11.53 29.64
C GLU A 82 1.21 -12.07 28.51
N THR A 83 1.60 -13.34 28.58
CA THR A 83 2.41 -14.01 27.55
C THR A 83 1.72 -13.97 26.19
N LEU A 84 0.44 -14.35 26.11
CA LEU A 84 -0.33 -14.34 24.87
C LEU A 84 -0.61 -12.92 24.36
N SER A 85 -0.87 -11.96 25.25
CA SER A 85 -1.06 -10.56 24.88
C SER A 85 0.20 -9.94 24.28
N ASN A 86 1.38 -10.35 24.74
CA ASN A 86 2.68 -9.88 24.23
C ASN A 86 3.27 -10.75 23.11
N ALA A 87 2.66 -11.91 22.82
CA ALA A 87 3.16 -12.86 21.83
C ALA A 87 3.09 -12.33 20.38
N THR A 88 4.01 -12.82 19.55
CA THR A 88 4.06 -12.49 18.13
C THR A 88 2.84 -13.01 17.37
N VAL A 89 2.51 -12.40 16.22
CA VAL A 89 1.43 -12.88 15.35
C VAL A 89 1.71 -14.31 14.87
N ASP A 90 2.96 -14.63 14.55
CA ASP A 90 3.36 -15.98 14.14
C ASP A 90 3.30 -17.00 15.29
N THR A 91 3.65 -16.64 16.53
CA THR A 91 3.39 -17.47 17.71
C THR A 91 1.91 -17.80 17.83
N LEU A 92 1.05 -16.77 17.80
CA LEU A 92 -0.40 -16.97 17.97
C LEU A 92 -0.99 -17.78 16.81
N ALA A 93 -0.59 -17.53 15.56
CA ALA A 93 -1.02 -18.31 14.40
C ALA A 93 -0.49 -19.76 14.43
N THR A 94 0.73 -19.98 14.94
CA THR A 94 1.30 -21.31 15.16
C THR A 94 0.47 -22.09 16.17
N LEU A 95 0.15 -21.47 17.31
CA LEU A 95 -0.70 -22.09 18.33
C LEU A 95 -2.12 -22.33 17.80
N LEU A 96 -2.73 -21.35 17.11
CA LEU A 96 -4.07 -21.47 16.53
C LEU A 96 -4.20 -22.66 15.57
N SER A 97 -3.15 -22.92 14.78
CA SER A 97 -3.11 -24.08 13.88
C SER A 97 -3.18 -25.44 14.60
N GLY A 98 -2.93 -25.48 15.91
CA GLY A 98 -3.13 -26.65 16.77
C GLY A 98 -4.49 -26.74 17.46
N ILE A 99 -5.46 -25.87 17.13
CA ILE A 99 -6.86 -26.05 17.55
C ILE A 99 -7.58 -27.05 16.63
N ASP A 100 -7.30 -27.01 15.33
CA ASP A 100 -7.98 -27.83 14.32
C ASP A 100 -7.58 -29.32 14.41
N PRO A 101 -8.52 -30.23 14.76
CA PRO A 101 -8.24 -31.67 14.86
C PRO A 101 -8.11 -32.37 13.50
N ALA A 102 -8.57 -31.76 12.40
CA ALA A 102 -8.41 -32.32 11.06
C ALA A 102 -6.99 -32.06 10.48
N ARG A 103 -6.23 -31.14 11.09
CA ARG A 103 -4.91 -30.76 10.60
C ARG A 103 -3.88 -31.87 10.81
N PHE A 104 -3.12 -32.19 9.76
CA PHE A 104 -2.00 -33.11 9.86
C PHE A 104 -1.02 -32.68 10.97
N GLY A 105 -0.72 -33.61 11.88
CA GLY A 105 0.13 -33.35 13.04
C GLY A 105 -0.56 -32.68 14.24
N TYR A 106 -1.89 -32.47 14.25
CA TYR A 106 -2.65 -31.90 15.37
C TYR A 106 -2.19 -32.46 16.73
N SER A 107 -2.18 -33.79 16.87
CA SER A 107 -1.83 -34.51 18.10
C SER A 107 -0.39 -34.29 18.59
N ASN A 108 0.48 -33.74 17.73
CA ASN A 108 1.87 -33.39 18.01
C ASN A 108 2.13 -31.87 17.82
N SER A 109 1.07 -31.06 17.74
CA SER A 109 1.18 -29.61 17.59
C SER A 109 1.77 -28.95 18.84
N GLN A 110 2.33 -27.76 18.67
CA GLN A 110 2.89 -27.01 19.79
C GLN A 110 1.80 -26.60 20.80
N LEU A 111 0.58 -26.30 20.33
CA LEU A 111 -0.55 -26.06 21.22
C LEU A 111 -0.93 -27.33 22.01
N GLU A 112 -0.98 -28.51 21.38
CA GLU A 112 -1.22 -29.76 22.12
C GLU A 112 -0.12 -30.05 23.14
N PHE A 113 1.16 -29.83 22.78
CA PHE A 113 2.27 -29.97 23.73
C PHE A 113 2.11 -29.06 24.94
N TYR A 114 1.93 -27.76 24.75
CA TYR A 114 1.79 -26.82 25.86
C TYR A 114 0.47 -27.04 26.63
N SER A 115 -0.64 -27.31 25.95
CA SER A 115 -1.95 -27.53 26.58
C SER A 115 -2.03 -28.82 27.39
N ARG A 116 -1.34 -29.90 27.01
CA ARG A 116 -1.27 -31.15 27.80
C ARG A 116 -0.41 -30.99 29.05
N ASN A 117 0.72 -30.28 28.95
CA ASN A 117 1.61 -30.04 30.09
C ASN A 117 1.07 -28.98 31.07
N LEU A 118 0.25 -28.03 30.61
CA LEU A 118 -0.47 -27.10 31.49
C LEU A 118 -1.75 -27.70 32.08
N GLY A 119 -2.50 -28.49 31.29
CA GLY A 119 -3.83 -28.99 31.66
C GLY A 119 -4.85 -27.87 31.91
N SER A 120 -5.96 -28.21 32.56
CA SER A 120 -6.95 -27.23 33.02
C SER A 120 -6.47 -26.49 34.26
N LEU A 121 -6.73 -25.18 34.30
CA LEU A 121 -6.46 -24.25 35.40
C LEU A 121 -7.81 -23.82 35.99
N ASN A 122 -7.97 -23.89 37.31
CA ASN A 122 -9.14 -23.34 37.98
C ASN A 122 -9.16 -21.81 37.80
N SER A 123 -10.26 -21.26 37.30
CA SER A 123 -10.36 -19.82 37.02
C SER A 123 -10.45 -18.97 38.29
N GLY A 124 -10.84 -19.57 39.42
CA GLY A 124 -11.18 -18.88 40.67
C GLY A 124 -12.47 -18.07 40.60
N VAL A 125 -13.14 -18.04 39.44
CA VAL A 125 -14.39 -17.33 39.20
C VAL A 125 -15.54 -18.32 39.34
N SER A 126 -16.60 -17.94 40.07
CA SER A 126 -17.82 -18.75 40.23
C SER A 126 -18.73 -18.71 39.00
N ASP A 127 -18.15 -18.97 37.82
CA ASP A 127 -18.91 -19.20 36.59
C ASP A 127 -19.34 -20.67 36.52
N TRP A 128 -20.67 -20.89 36.50
CA TRP A 128 -21.26 -22.21 36.39
C TRP A 128 -21.13 -22.82 34.99
N GLN A 129 -20.83 -22.00 33.98
CA GLN A 129 -20.57 -22.43 32.60
C GLN A 129 -19.08 -22.74 32.38
N GLN A 130 -18.17 -22.06 33.07
CA GLN A 130 -16.72 -22.26 32.92
C GLN A 130 -15.89 -22.09 34.22
N SER A 131 -15.96 -23.10 35.09
CA SER A 131 -15.13 -23.19 36.31
C SER A 131 -13.64 -23.48 36.08
N SER A 132 -13.22 -23.79 34.85
CA SER A 132 -11.80 -23.93 34.49
C SER A 132 -11.50 -23.49 33.06
N VAL A 133 -10.29 -22.97 32.87
CA VAL A 133 -9.75 -22.51 31.59
C VAL A 133 -8.50 -23.32 31.25
N ASN A 134 -8.17 -23.42 29.96
CA ASN A 134 -6.91 -24.02 29.51
C ASN A 134 -6.25 -23.14 28.45
N LEU A 135 -5.08 -23.53 27.96
CA LEU A 135 -4.33 -22.72 26.98
C LEU A 135 -5.14 -22.45 25.70
N LYS A 136 -6.01 -23.38 25.27
CA LYS A 136 -6.89 -23.16 24.10
C LYS A 136 -7.93 -22.08 24.40
N THR A 137 -8.52 -22.05 25.60
CA THR A 137 -9.42 -20.98 26.04
C THR A 137 -8.72 -19.62 26.01
N LEU A 138 -7.57 -19.50 26.68
CA LEU A 138 -6.84 -18.23 26.78
C LEU A 138 -6.34 -17.73 25.41
N LEU A 139 -6.02 -18.65 24.50
CA LEU A 139 -5.68 -18.33 23.11
C LEU A 139 -6.90 -17.76 22.36
N ILE A 140 -8.08 -18.38 22.50
CA ILE A 140 -9.33 -17.89 21.90
C ILE A 140 -9.74 -16.53 22.48
N GLU A 141 -9.58 -16.32 23.80
CA GLU A 141 -9.78 -15.00 24.44
C GLU A 141 -8.90 -13.92 23.80
N GLU A 142 -7.59 -14.19 23.63
CA GLU A 142 -6.65 -13.23 23.04
C GLU A 142 -6.94 -12.95 21.57
N PHE A 143 -7.30 -13.97 20.78
CA PHE A 143 -7.73 -13.76 19.38
C PHE A 143 -9.01 -12.92 19.31
N ALA A 144 -10.02 -13.21 20.13
CA ALA A 144 -11.26 -12.42 20.18
C ALA A 144 -11.01 -10.97 20.64
N LYS A 145 -10.06 -10.76 21.55
CA LYS A 145 -9.56 -9.43 21.97
C LYS A 145 -8.86 -8.70 20.82
N ARG A 146 -7.92 -9.37 20.13
CA ARG A 146 -7.16 -8.77 19.01
C ARG A 146 -8.06 -8.40 17.83
N ILE A 147 -9.00 -9.26 17.44
CA ILE A 147 -10.01 -8.96 16.40
C ILE A 147 -10.83 -7.71 16.77
N LYS A 148 -11.31 -7.61 18.01
CA LYS A 148 -12.07 -6.43 18.49
C LYS A 148 -11.22 -5.15 18.53
N SER A 149 -9.93 -5.24 18.86
CA SER A 149 -9.04 -4.07 18.79
C SER A 149 -8.67 -3.68 17.35
N GLU A 150 -8.50 -4.65 16.45
CA GLU A 150 -8.17 -4.39 15.04
C GLU A 150 -9.36 -3.77 14.30
N GLN A 151 -10.58 -4.21 14.57
CA GLN A 151 -11.79 -3.57 14.05
C GLN A 151 -11.88 -2.10 14.50
N LYS A 152 -11.71 -1.84 15.80
CA LYS A 152 -11.69 -0.46 16.33
C LYS A 152 -10.56 0.39 15.77
N LEU A 153 -9.39 -0.20 15.55
CA LEU A 153 -8.26 0.49 14.93
C LEU A 153 -8.59 0.87 13.46
N LYS A 154 -9.26 -0.02 12.72
CA LYS A 154 -9.73 0.26 11.35
C LYS A 154 -10.82 1.33 11.31
N GLU A 155 -11.74 1.33 12.27
CA GLU A 155 -12.76 2.38 12.45
C GLU A 155 -12.09 3.75 12.70
N VAL A 156 -11.18 3.85 13.68
CA VAL A 156 -10.45 5.08 13.99
C VAL A 156 -9.53 5.54 12.85
N LEU A 157 -8.86 4.61 12.14
CA LEU A 157 -8.04 4.95 10.98
C LEU A 157 -8.87 5.47 9.79
N ALA A 158 -10.10 4.98 9.61
CA ALA A 158 -11.01 5.49 8.60
C ALA A 158 -11.52 6.90 8.96
N GLU A 159 -11.87 7.15 10.23
CA GLU A 159 -12.24 8.48 10.73
C GLU A 159 -11.07 9.48 10.57
N GLN A 160 -9.85 9.09 10.95
CA GLN A 160 -8.66 9.94 10.82
C GLN A 160 -8.26 10.18 9.36
N ALA A 161 -8.45 9.20 8.46
CA ALA A 161 -8.23 9.40 7.03
C ALA A 161 -9.24 10.42 6.45
N ALA A 162 -10.52 10.30 6.82
CA ALA A 162 -11.57 11.22 6.38
C ALA A 162 -11.36 12.66 6.91
N GLU A 163 -10.99 12.84 8.18
CA GLU A 163 -10.63 14.18 8.68
C GLU A 163 -9.36 14.70 7.99
N LEU A 164 -8.35 13.87 7.73
CA LEU A 164 -7.14 14.30 7.02
C LEU A 164 -7.42 14.77 5.58
N GLU A 165 -8.39 14.17 4.87
CA GLU A 165 -8.83 14.69 3.57
C GLU A 165 -9.60 16.02 3.70
N LEU A 166 -10.49 16.13 4.69
CA LEU A 166 -11.18 17.38 4.98
C LEU A 166 -10.19 18.53 5.27
N ARG A 167 -9.18 18.28 6.10
CA ARG A 167 -8.13 19.26 6.43
C ARG A 167 -7.28 19.68 5.23
N LYS A 168 -6.98 18.78 4.30
CA LYS A 168 -6.27 19.14 3.03
C LYS A 168 -7.12 20.05 2.16
N ASN A 169 -8.43 19.82 2.11
CA ASN A 169 -9.36 20.67 1.37
C ASN A 169 -9.48 22.05 2.02
N GLU A 170 -9.65 22.12 3.35
CA GLU A 170 -9.58 23.37 4.13
C GLU A 170 -8.26 24.12 3.88
N GLU A 171 -7.10 23.45 3.89
CA GLU A 171 -5.80 24.05 3.62
C GLU A 171 -5.71 24.64 2.20
N SER A 172 -6.28 23.95 1.20
CA SER A 172 -6.30 24.45 -0.19
C SER A 172 -7.22 25.66 -0.38
N GLU A 173 -8.38 25.70 0.28
CA GLU A 173 -9.26 26.87 0.27
C GLU A 173 -8.66 28.06 1.04
N LEU A 174 -8.01 27.81 2.19
CA LEU A 174 -7.28 28.86 2.92
C LEU A 174 -6.09 29.40 2.13
N LYS A 175 -5.40 28.56 1.35
CA LYS A 175 -4.30 28.97 0.47
C LYS A 175 -4.79 29.88 -0.67
N THR A 176 -5.91 29.55 -1.32
CA THR A 176 -6.44 30.39 -2.41
C THR A 176 -6.97 31.74 -1.93
N GLU A 177 -7.71 31.81 -0.81
CA GLU A 177 -8.12 33.11 -0.26
C GLU A 177 -6.91 33.89 0.30
N LYS A 178 -5.85 33.24 0.80
CA LYS A 178 -4.57 33.92 1.12
C LYS A 178 -3.95 34.57 -0.13
N GLU A 179 -3.82 33.84 -1.23
CA GLU A 179 -3.25 34.35 -2.48
C GLU A 179 -4.10 35.49 -3.07
N ARG A 180 -5.43 35.41 -2.91
CA ARG A 180 -6.36 36.51 -3.22
C ARG A 180 -6.16 37.74 -2.32
N LEU A 181 -5.98 37.54 -1.01
CA LEU A 181 -5.79 38.63 -0.05
C LEU A 181 -4.44 39.33 -0.23
N GLU A 182 -3.38 38.59 -0.53
CA GLU A 182 -2.07 39.15 -0.90
C GLU A 182 -2.17 39.97 -2.20
N SER A 183 -2.87 39.45 -3.22
CA SER A 183 -3.15 40.19 -4.46
C SER A 183 -3.97 41.48 -4.23
N LYS A 184 -4.96 41.44 -3.34
CA LYS A 184 -5.73 42.64 -2.93
C LYS A 184 -4.87 43.64 -2.18
N LEU A 185 -3.94 43.19 -1.33
CA LEU A 185 -3.04 44.04 -0.57
C LEU A 185 -2.06 44.76 -1.49
N GLU A 186 -1.41 44.06 -2.43
CA GLU A 186 -0.49 44.66 -3.41
C GLU A 186 -1.18 45.75 -4.26
N ASN A 187 -2.40 45.48 -4.74
CA ASN A 187 -3.20 46.48 -5.45
C ASN A 187 -3.56 47.69 -4.58
N ALA A 188 -3.85 47.49 -3.29
CA ALA A 188 -4.14 48.58 -2.36
C ALA A 188 -2.89 49.40 -2.03
N GLU A 189 -1.71 48.77 -1.90
CA GLU A 189 -0.43 49.46 -1.72
C GLU A 189 -0.06 50.29 -2.96
N TYR A 190 -0.22 49.73 -4.16
CA TYR A 190 0.01 50.45 -5.43
C TYR A 190 -0.94 51.65 -5.59
N ALA A 191 -2.24 51.47 -5.31
CA ALA A 191 -3.20 52.57 -5.31
C ALA A 191 -2.86 53.65 -4.26
N THR A 192 -2.37 53.25 -3.08
CA THR A 192 -1.92 54.17 -2.03
C THR A 192 -0.66 54.94 -2.43
N ALA A 193 0.29 54.30 -3.13
CA ALA A 193 1.48 54.94 -3.67
C ALA A 193 1.13 55.99 -4.74
N ILE A 194 0.17 55.70 -5.63
CA ILE A 194 -0.37 56.68 -6.58
C ILE A 194 -1.01 57.86 -5.83
N LYS A 195 -1.92 57.60 -4.89
CA LYS A 195 -2.57 58.64 -4.06
C LYS A 195 -1.58 59.53 -3.33
N GLN A 196 -0.49 58.95 -2.81
CA GLN A 196 0.57 59.69 -2.12
C GLN A 196 1.33 60.60 -3.10
N LYS A 197 1.64 60.11 -4.31
CA LYS A 197 2.26 60.93 -5.36
C LYS A 197 1.35 62.07 -5.82
N GLU A 198 0.07 61.79 -6.12
CA GLU A 198 -0.94 62.81 -6.45
C GLU A 198 -1.02 63.91 -5.38
N LEU A 199 -0.97 63.52 -4.11
CA LEU A 199 -0.99 64.43 -2.97
C LEU A 199 0.28 65.29 -2.86
N ASP A 200 1.45 64.76 -3.22
CA ASP A 200 2.72 65.51 -3.19
C ASP A 200 2.85 66.45 -4.40
N ASP A 201 2.45 66.01 -5.60
CA ASP A 201 2.32 66.87 -6.79
C ASP A 201 1.35 68.04 -6.50
N ALA A 202 0.22 67.77 -5.83
CA ALA A 202 -0.77 68.78 -5.43
C ALA A 202 -0.26 69.76 -4.35
N LYS A 203 0.69 69.36 -3.48
CA LYS A 203 1.35 70.27 -2.52
C LYS A 203 2.27 71.25 -3.24
N GLU A 204 3.09 70.78 -4.17
CA GLU A 204 4.02 71.62 -4.91
C GLU A 204 3.28 72.58 -5.86
N ALA A 205 2.16 72.15 -6.44
CA ALA A 205 1.22 73.01 -7.15
C ALA A 205 0.62 74.12 -6.24
N ASN A 206 0.19 73.79 -5.01
CA ASN A 206 -0.32 74.78 -4.05
C ASN A 206 0.77 75.77 -3.58
N LYS A 207 2.01 75.30 -3.41
CA LYS A 207 3.18 76.12 -3.05
C LYS A 207 3.51 77.13 -4.15
N THR A 208 3.64 76.68 -5.40
CA THR A 208 3.91 77.56 -6.54
C THR A 208 2.76 78.56 -6.80
N LEU A 209 1.50 78.14 -6.62
CA LEU A 209 0.35 79.05 -6.59
C LEU A 209 0.48 80.12 -5.49
N SER A 210 0.80 79.72 -4.26
CA SER A 210 0.95 80.63 -3.12
C SER A 210 2.06 81.67 -3.34
N GLU A 211 3.20 81.24 -3.90
CA GLU A 211 4.30 82.13 -4.28
C GLU A 211 3.88 83.12 -5.39
N SER A 212 3.10 82.65 -6.39
CA SER A 212 2.58 83.50 -7.47
C SER A 212 1.58 84.55 -6.95
N ILE A 213 0.73 84.18 -5.99
CA ILE A 213 -0.25 85.05 -5.33
C ILE A 213 0.48 86.12 -4.51
N ALA A 214 1.47 85.73 -3.69
CA ALA A 214 2.28 86.67 -2.91
C ALA A 214 3.03 87.68 -3.80
N LYS A 215 3.61 87.21 -4.92
CA LYS A 215 4.30 88.04 -5.92
C LYS A 215 3.35 89.03 -6.61
N THR A 216 2.11 88.61 -6.88
CA THR A 216 1.06 89.44 -7.48
C THR A 216 0.51 90.48 -6.50
N LEU A 217 0.26 90.08 -5.25
CA LEU A 217 -0.16 90.98 -4.17
C LEU A 217 0.89 92.06 -3.87
N SER A 218 2.17 91.70 -3.90
CA SER A 218 3.30 92.63 -3.75
C SER A 218 3.37 93.66 -4.89
N ARG A 219 3.12 93.25 -6.14
CA ARG A 219 3.01 94.15 -7.29
C ARG A 219 1.83 95.11 -7.13
N SER A 220 0.64 94.56 -6.90
CA SER A 220 -0.60 95.34 -6.72
C SER A 220 -0.49 96.36 -5.59
N THR A 221 0.15 96.00 -4.46
CA THR A 221 0.35 96.92 -3.33
C THR A 221 1.27 98.10 -3.69
N LYS A 222 2.36 97.85 -4.43
CA LYS A 222 3.26 98.91 -4.92
C LYS A 222 2.54 99.84 -5.90
N GLU A 223 1.70 99.29 -6.76
CA GLU A 223 0.94 100.02 -7.78
C GLU A 223 -0.19 100.87 -7.15
N ASN A 224 -0.91 100.31 -6.18
CA ASN A 224 -1.92 101.03 -5.38
C ASN A 224 -1.31 102.22 -4.61
N ASN A 225 -0.09 102.07 -4.11
CA ASN A 225 0.64 103.16 -3.45
C ASN A 225 1.06 104.27 -4.44
N LYS A 226 1.54 103.93 -5.65
CA LYS A 226 1.81 104.92 -6.71
C LYS A 226 0.54 105.71 -7.08
N LEU A 227 -0.57 105.01 -7.30
CA LEU A 227 -1.86 105.65 -7.64
C LEU A 227 -2.36 106.58 -6.52
N LYS A 228 -2.10 106.26 -5.25
CA LYS A 228 -2.37 107.17 -4.12
C LYS A 228 -1.51 108.42 -4.15
N GLU A 229 -0.21 108.30 -4.46
CA GLU A 229 0.66 109.47 -4.62
C GLU A 229 0.21 110.37 -5.78
N GLU A 230 -0.11 109.79 -6.94
CA GLU A 230 -0.61 110.53 -8.11
C GLU A 230 -1.95 111.21 -7.82
N LEU A 231 -2.87 110.53 -7.12
CA LEU A 231 -4.14 111.12 -6.68
C LEU A 231 -3.94 112.31 -5.73
N THR A 232 -2.93 112.30 -4.86
CA THR A 232 -2.61 113.47 -4.01
C THR A 232 -1.94 114.61 -4.78
N LYS A 233 -1.11 114.30 -5.78
CA LYS A 233 -0.53 115.28 -6.70
C LYS A 233 -1.62 115.95 -7.56
N GLU A 234 -2.64 115.21 -8.00
CA GLU A 234 -3.72 115.79 -8.80
C GLU A 234 -4.72 116.61 -7.96
N LYS A 235 -5.07 116.14 -6.75
CA LYS A 235 -5.86 116.94 -5.79
C LYS A 235 -5.20 118.29 -5.45
N THR A 236 -3.88 118.34 -5.30
CA THR A 236 -3.16 119.58 -5.00
C THR A 236 -3.08 120.54 -6.20
N LYS A 237 -3.04 120.04 -7.45
CA LYS A 237 -3.23 120.89 -8.64
C LYS A 237 -4.66 121.46 -8.71
N ALA A 238 -5.68 120.62 -8.53
CA ALA A 238 -7.09 121.02 -8.61
C ALA A 238 -7.43 122.13 -7.61
N ALA A 239 -6.96 122.02 -6.37
CA ALA A 239 -7.10 123.05 -5.34
C ALA A 239 -6.41 124.39 -5.73
N LYS A 240 -5.32 124.33 -6.51
CA LYS A 240 -4.61 125.52 -6.99
C LYS A 240 -5.38 126.25 -8.09
N ILE A 241 -5.93 125.51 -9.05
CA ILE A 241 -6.76 126.03 -10.15
C ILE A 241 -8.06 126.65 -9.61
N ALA A 242 -8.70 126.02 -8.62
CA ALA A 242 -9.89 126.55 -7.97
C ALA A 242 -9.65 127.93 -7.34
N LYS A 243 -8.45 128.18 -6.79
CA LYS A 243 -8.08 129.48 -6.24
C LYS A 243 -7.84 130.54 -7.32
N GLU A 244 -7.11 130.21 -8.39
CA GLU A 244 -6.90 131.15 -9.52
C GLU A 244 -8.20 131.60 -10.20
N LEU A 245 -9.22 130.74 -10.25
CA LEU A 245 -10.53 131.09 -10.79
C LEU A 245 -11.31 132.05 -9.88
N MET A 246 -11.15 131.91 -8.57
CA MET A 246 -11.80 132.78 -7.58
C MET A 246 -11.22 134.20 -7.62
N ASP A 247 -9.88 134.32 -7.67
CA ASP A 247 -9.19 135.60 -7.75
C ASP A 247 -9.57 136.37 -9.05
N LYS A 248 -9.68 135.67 -10.18
CA LYS A 248 -10.09 136.25 -11.48
C LYS A 248 -11.54 136.75 -11.51
N LEU A 249 -12.47 136.08 -10.82
CA LEU A 249 -13.86 136.51 -10.74
C LEU A 249 -13.99 137.87 -10.04
N THR A 250 -13.28 138.06 -8.93
CA THR A 250 -13.32 139.31 -8.14
C THR A 250 -12.72 140.54 -8.83
N ALA A 251 -11.90 140.34 -9.88
CA ALA A 251 -11.41 141.45 -10.70
C ALA A 251 -12.50 142.00 -11.64
N SER A 252 -13.27 141.11 -12.30
CA SER A 252 -14.20 141.49 -13.38
C SER A 252 -15.41 142.30 -12.91
N GLU A 253 -15.78 142.25 -11.63
CA GLU A 253 -16.93 143.01 -11.10
C GLU A 253 -16.63 144.50 -10.91
N LYS A 254 -15.35 144.89 -10.87
CA LYS A 254 -14.92 146.26 -10.53
C LYS A 254 -15.06 147.24 -11.69
N ASP A 255 -14.82 146.79 -12.92
CA ASP A 255 -14.85 147.65 -14.13
C ASP A 255 -16.28 147.99 -14.59
N LYS A 256 -17.25 147.13 -14.25
CA LYS A 256 -18.67 147.26 -14.66
C LYS A 256 -19.33 148.56 -14.17
N ASN A 257 -18.88 149.10 -13.04
CA ASN A 257 -19.54 150.21 -12.34
C ASN A 257 -19.11 151.62 -12.81
N ARG A 258 -18.22 151.74 -13.82
CA ARG A 258 -17.78 153.05 -14.35
C ARG A 258 -18.53 153.50 -15.61
N ALA A 259 -19.22 152.59 -16.31
CA ALA A 259 -19.68 152.81 -17.69
C ALA A 259 -21.08 153.42 -17.86
N ILE A 260 -21.88 153.57 -16.80
CA ILE A 260 -23.34 153.79 -16.91
C ILE A 260 -23.74 155.29 -16.89
N GLN A 261 -22.83 156.22 -16.56
CA GLN A 261 -23.19 157.60 -16.21
C GLN A 261 -23.28 158.62 -17.36
N ILE A 262 -23.30 158.19 -18.64
CA ILE A 262 -23.56 159.08 -19.79
C ILE A 262 -24.66 158.48 -20.68
N THR A 263 -25.92 158.74 -20.34
CA THR A 263 -27.09 158.36 -21.18
C THR A 263 -27.50 159.56 -22.05
N LYS A 264 -26.70 159.86 -23.07
CA LYS A 264 -26.96 160.91 -24.07
C LYS A 264 -26.10 160.61 -25.31
N GLU A 265 -26.64 160.41 -26.51
CA GLU A 265 -28.04 160.49 -26.97
C GLU A 265 -28.87 159.18 -26.83
N LEU A 266 -30.19 159.28 -27.07
CA LEU A 266 -31.11 158.14 -27.18
C LEU A 266 -31.36 157.69 -28.64
N ALA A 267 -30.60 158.22 -29.62
CA ALA A 267 -30.85 158.00 -31.05
C ALA A 267 -30.57 156.56 -31.52
N ASP A 268 -29.40 155.99 -31.18
CA ASP A 268 -28.98 154.68 -31.68
C ASP A 268 -29.72 153.48 -31.06
N LYS A 269 -30.66 153.74 -30.13
CA LYS A 269 -31.32 152.72 -29.31
C LYS A 269 -32.22 151.77 -30.09
N LEU A 270 -32.58 152.07 -31.34
CA LEU A 270 -33.34 151.16 -32.19
C LEU A 270 -32.46 150.01 -32.71
N SER A 271 -31.29 150.31 -33.28
CA SER A 271 -30.36 149.31 -33.82
C SER A 271 -29.69 148.47 -32.71
N ALA A 272 -29.43 149.09 -31.55
CA ALA A 272 -28.95 148.38 -30.37
C ALA A 272 -29.98 147.36 -29.83
N ALA A 273 -31.28 147.68 -29.91
CA ALA A 273 -32.35 146.76 -29.50
C ALA A 273 -32.41 145.53 -30.42
N GLU A 274 -32.36 145.72 -31.75
CA GLU A 274 -32.30 144.62 -32.72
C GLU A 274 -31.05 143.76 -32.53
N THR A 275 -29.88 144.37 -32.36
CA THR A 275 -28.63 143.65 -32.06
C THR A 275 -28.73 142.84 -30.75
N SER A 276 -29.50 143.31 -29.76
CA SER A 276 -29.73 142.56 -28.51
C SER A 276 -30.75 141.43 -28.68
N ARG A 277 -31.82 141.65 -29.47
CA ARG A 277 -32.82 140.64 -29.86
C ARG A 277 -32.14 139.50 -30.62
N ASP A 278 -31.25 139.82 -31.56
CA ASP A 278 -30.62 138.83 -32.42
C ASP A 278 -29.54 138.04 -31.67
N LYS A 279 -28.87 138.66 -30.69
CA LYS A 279 -28.04 137.94 -29.71
C LYS A 279 -28.88 137.04 -28.78
N ALA A 280 -30.06 137.48 -28.34
CA ALA A 280 -30.95 136.66 -27.54
C ALA A 280 -31.52 135.47 -28.34
N PHE A 281 -31.88 135.67 -29.62
CA PHE A 281 -32.26 134.60 -30.54
C PHE A 281 -31.09 133.65 -30.84
N ALA A 282 -29.87 134.16 -31.00
CA ALA A 282 -28.68 133.32 -31.15
C ALA A 282 -28.45 132.43 -29.91
N VAL A 283 -28.50 133.01 -28.69
CA VAL A 283 -28.38 132.25 -27.43
C VAL A 283 -29.54 131.27 -27.25
N SER A 284 -30.76 131.64 -27.59
CA SER A 284 -31.93 130.75 -27.54
C SER A 284 -31.82 129.60 -28.55
N THR A 285 -31.27 129.86 -29.75
CA THR A 285 -31.01 128.85 -30.78
C THR A 285 -29.87 127.93 -30.36
N GLU A 286 -28.80 128.47 -29.76
CA GLU A 286 -27.68 127.68 -29.23
C GLU A 286 -28.14 126.79 -28.06
N LEU A 287 -28.99 127.29 -27.16
CA LEU A 287 -29.61 126.51 -26.09
C LEU A 287 -30.56 125.45 -26.63
N ALA A 288 -31.40 125.76 -27.62
CA ALA A 288 -32.28 124.79 -28.27
C ALA A 288 -31.48 123.69 -28.98
N ASN A 289 -30.39 124.04 -29.69
CA ASN A 289 -29.49 123.08 -30.34
C ASN A 289 -28.75 122.21 -29.32
N LYS A 290 -28.29 122.78 -28.19
CA LYS A 290 -27.67 122.02 -27.08
C LYS A 290 -28.67 121.09 -26.40
N LEU A 291 -29.92 121.53 -26.23
CA LEU A 291 -30.99 120.72 -25.67
C LEU A 291 -31.34 119.55 -26.61
N ALA A 292 -31.55 119.83 -27.90
CA ALA A 292 -31.82 118.80 -28.91
C ALA A 292 -30.66 117.79 -29.03
N ALA A 293 -29.41 118.25 -28.99
CA ALA A 293 -28.24 117.37 -28.97
C ALA A 293 -28.21 116.49 -27.70
N LYS A 294 -28.57 117.03 -26.52
CA LYS A 294 -28.66 116.25 -25.28
C LYS A 294 -29.85 115.29 -25.25
N THR A 295 -30.97 115.62 -25.88
CA THR A 295 -32.10 114.69 -26.09
C THR A 295 -31.67 113.53 -26.98
N ALA A 296 -31.03 113.79 -28.13
CA ALA A 296 -30.52 112.74 -29.01
C ALA A 296 -29.43 111.87 -28.35
N GLU A 297 -28.59 112.46 -27.49
CA GLU A 297 -27.63 111.71 -26.66
C GLU A 297 -28.33 110.82 -25.64
N ALA A 298 -29.40 111.31 -24.99
CA ALA A 298 -30.22 110.53 -24.06
C ALA A 298 -30.98 109.39 -24.75
N GLU A 299 -31.57 109.63 -25.92
CA GLU A 299 -32.21 108.59 -26.74
C GLU A 299 -31.22 107.49 -27.13
N LYS A 300 -30.01 107.87 -27.57
CA LYS A 300 -28.94 106.91 -27.88
C LYS A 300 -28.49 106.12 -26.64
N LEU A 301 -28.42 106.76 -25.47
CA LEU A 301 -28.14 106.09 -24.20
C LEU A 301 -29.26 105.10 -23.81
N MET A 302 -30.54 105.47 -24.00
CA MET A 302 -31.67 104.57 -23.77
C MET A 302 -31.66 103.36 -24.73
N GLN A 303 -31.31 103.57 -26.00
CA GLN A 303 -31.12 102.46 -26.96
C GLN A 303 -29.98 101.53 -26.54
N ASN A 304 -28.86 102.08 -26.03
CA ASN A 304 -27.75 101.28 -25.50
C ASN A 304 -28.13 100.51 -24.22
N VAL A 305 -28.92 101.10 -23.31
CA VAL A 305 -29.45 100.37 -22.15
C VAL A 305 -30.36 99.23 -22.61
N GLY A 306 -31.25 99.49 -23.58
CA GLY A 306 -32.13 98.47 -24.17
C GLY A 306 -31.45 97.43 -25.08
N SER A 307 -30.15 97.54 -25.36
CA SER A 307 -29.35 96.47 -25.98
C SER A 307 -28.51 95.71 -24.95
N LEU A 308 -27.97 96.40 -23.95
CA LEU A 308 -27.30 95.80 -22.79
C LEU A 308 -28.24 94.88 -21.99
N ASP A 309 -29.48 95.31 -21.75
CA ASP A 309 -30.49 94.51 -21.04
C ASP A 309 -30.79 93.18 -21.75
N ARG A 310 -30.95 93.22 -23.08
CA ARG A 310 -31.12 92.02 -23.92
C ARG A 310 -29.88 91.12 -23.94
N LEU A 311 -28.68 91.68 -23.87
CA LEU A 311 -27.43 90.92 -23.69
C LEU A 311 -27.37 90.23 -22.33
N VAL A 312 -27.77 90.92 -21.25
CA VAL A 312 -27.84 90.36 -19.89
C VAL A 312 -28.86 89.22 -19.82
N GLU A 313 -30.05 89.37 -20.40
CA GLU A 313 -31.05 88.29 -20.45
C GLU A 313 -30.61 87.11 -21.31
N SER A 314 -29.87 87.34 -22.40
CA SER A 314 -29.25 86.27 -23.18
C SER A 314 -28.21 85.50 -22.35
N ALA A 315 -27.30 86.22 -21.68
CA ALA A 315 -26.25 85.63 -20.84
C ALA A 315 -26.82 84.85 -19.65
N LYS A 316 -27.92 85.33 -19.02
CA LYS A 316 -28.64 84.59 -17.98
C LYS A 316 -29.18 83.25 -18.49
N ARG A 317 -29.77 83.22 -19.68
CA ARG A 317 -30.32 81.99 -20.29
C ARG A 317 -29.22 80.99 -20.63
N GLU A 318 -28.13 81.46 -21.21
CA GLU A 318 -26.96 80.63 -21.53
C GLU A 318 -26.30 80.07 -20.25
N MET A 319 -26.14 80.89 -19.20
CA MET A 319 -25.65 80.45 -17.90
C MET A 319 -26.58 79.41 -17.25
N ALA A 320 -27.90 79.58 -17.33
CA ALA A 320 -28.87 78.61 -16.83
C ALA A 320 -28.81 77.28 -17.60
N GLN A 321 -28.64 77.30 -18.92
CA GLN A 321 -28.42 76.11 -19.72
C GLN A 321 -27.11 75.40 -19.35
N LYS A 322 -26.02 76.15 -19.16
CA LYS A 322 -24.72 75.59 -18.77
C LYS A 322 -24.71 75.00 -17.36
N LEU A 323 -25.50 75.56 -16.42
CA LEU A 323 -25.72 74.95 -15.11
C LEU A 323 -26.45 73.60 -15.22
N ALA A 324 -27.54 73.53 -15.99
CA ALA A 324 -28.26 72.26 -16.20
C ALA A 324 -27.40 71.19 -16.91
N GLU A 325 -26.52 71.61 -17.83
CA GLU A 325 -25.53 70.73 -18.48
C GLU A 325 -24.47 70.22 -17.48
N ILE A 326 -24.01 71.06 -16.56
CA ILE A 326 -23.11 70.66 -15.46
C ILE A 326 -23.80 69.68 -14.50
N ASP A 327 -25.05 69.91 -14.13
CA ASP A 327 -25.81 69.02 -13.24
C ASP A 327 -26.03 67.63 -13.89
N GLN A 328 -26.38 67.59 -15.18
CA GLN A 328 -26.52 66.36 -15.94
C GLN A 328 -25.18 65.60 -16.06
N LEU A 329 -24.10 66.28 -16.45
CA LEU A 329 -22.76 65.67 -16.52
C LEU A 329 -22.27 65.17 -15.15
N THR A 330 -22.67 65.82 -14.05
CA THR A 330 -22.37 65.37 -12.69
C THR A 330 -23.12 64.09 -12.34
N ALA A 331 -24.40 63.98 -12.73
CA ALA A 331 -25.20 62.76 -12.55
C ALA A 331 -24.66 61.59 -13.41
N ASP A 332 -24.35 61.84 -14.68
CA ASP A 332 -23.79 60.83 -15.58
C ASP A 332 -22.41 60.35 -15.12
N LYS A 333 -21.56 61.25 -14.60
CA LYS A 333 -20.29 60.87 -13.97
C LYS A 333 -20.52 59.99 -12.74
N ALA A 334 -21.43 60.37 -11.85
CA ALA A 334 -21.72 59.58 -10.64
C ALA A 334 -22.28 58.18 -10.98
N LYS A 335 -23.06 58.06 -12.07
CA LYS A 335 -23.50 56.78 -12.62
C LYS A 335 -22.32 55.95 -13.15
N ALA A 336 -21.45 56.55 -13.96
CA ALA A 336 -20.27 55.89 -14.51
C ALA A 336 -19.28 55.44 -13.42
N ASP A 337 -19.06 56.24 -12.37
CA ASP A 337 -18.27 55.88 -11.20
C ASP A 337 -18.82 54.62 -10.49
N ALA A 338 -20.16 54.52 -10.38
CA ALA A 338 -20.83 53.38 -9.75
C ALA A 338 -20.83 52.12 -10.63
N GLU A 339 -21.03 52.25 -11.94
CA GLU A 339 -20.92 51.14 -12.90
C GLU A 339 -19.48 50.60 -12.96
N LEU A 340 -18.47 51.47 -12.87
CA LEU A 340 -17.06 51.10 -12.81
C LEU A 340 -16.68 50.42 -11.47
N ALA A 341 -17.28 50.83 -10.35
CA ALA A 341 -17.13 50.13 -9.08
C ALA A 341 -17.69 48.69 -9.14
N ALA A 342 -18.93 48.52 -9.63
CA ALA A 342 -19.54 47.20 -9.78
C ALA A 342 -18.79 46.28 -10.76
N ALA A 343 -18.21 46.85 -11.83
CA ALA A 343 -17.33 46.11 -12.74
C ALA A 343 -16.05 45.63 -12.04
N ASN A 344 -15.41 46.47 -11.20
CA ASN A 344 -14.24 46.08 -10.42
C ASN A 344 -14.54 44.99 -9.38
N ASP A 345 -15.68 45.07 -8.69
CA ASP A 345 -16.14 44.01 -7.76
C ASP A 345 -16.36 42.68 -8.50
N THR A 346 -16.94 42.74 -9.72
CA THR A 346 -17.13 41.57 -10.58
C THR A 346 -15.79 40.95 -11.01
N ILE A 347 -14.80 41.78 -11.41
CA ILE A 347 -13.44 41.34 -11.74
C ILE A 347 -12.78 40.68 -10.52
N ALA A 348 -12.89 41.28 -9.33
CA ALA A 348 -12.34 40.75 -8.08
C ALA A 348 -13.03 39.45 -7.60
N SER A 349 -14.24 39.15 -8.10
CA SER A 349 -14.88 37.84 -7.94
C SER A 349 -14.31 36.82 -8.93
N LEU A 350 -14.34 37.14 -10.23
CA LEU A 350 -13.87 36.27 -11.31
C LEU A 350 -12.38 35.87 -11.17
N GLN A 351 -11.52 36.78 -10.71
CA GLN A 351 -10.11 36.48 -10.38
C GLN A 351 -9.95 35.39 -9.32
N THR A 352 -10.97 35.19 -8.47
CA THR A 352 -10.93 34.23 -7.35
C THR A 352 -11.49 32.89 -7.76
N GLU A 353 -12.55 32.88 -8.56
CA GLU A 353 -13.03 31.67 -9.23
C GLU A 353 -11.93 31.10 -10.15
N LEU A 354 -11.17 31.97 -10.84
CA LEU A 354 -10.02 31.59 -11.65
C LEU A 354 -8.94 30.88 -10.82
N GLU A 355 -8.50 31.47 -9.70
CA GLU A 355 -7.48 30.85 -8.84
C GLU A 355 -8.00 29.59 -8.12
N LYS A 356 -9.29 29.52 -7.75
CA LYS A 356 -9.90 28.29 -7.22
C LYS A 356 -9.84 27.17 -8.26
N VAL A 357 -10.38 27.39 -9.46
CA VAL A 357 -10.38 26.41 -10.57
C VAL A 357 -8.95 25.99 -10.93
N LYS A 358 -7.98 26.91 -10.88
CA LYS A 358 -6.56 26.63 -11.11
C LYS A 358 -5.94 25.72 -10.04
N THR A 359 -6.36 25.82 -8.78
CA THR A 359 -5.97 24.84 -7.75
C THR A 359 -6.71 23.50 -7.86
N GLU A 360 -8.00 23.50 -8.19
CA GLU A 360 -8.78 22.27 -8.45
C GLU A 360 -8.19 21.47 -9.63
N LEU A 361 -7.74 22.16 -10.68
CA LEU A 361 -7.01 21.57 -11.80
C LEU A 361 -5.69 20.94 -11.34
N ALA A 362 -4.87 21.67 -10.56
CA ALA A 362 -3.59 21.16 -10.05
C ALA A 362 -3.75 19.97 -9.07
N VAL A 363 -4.87 19.90 -8.34
CA VAL A 363 -5.24 18.71 -7.54
C VAL A 363 -5.63 17.55 -8.46
N SER A 364 -6.44 17.81 -9.49
CA SER A 364 -6.87 16.80 -10.47
C SER A 364 -5.70 16.19 -11.24
N GLU A 365 -4.72 16.99 -11.66
CA GLU A 365 -3.49 16.53 -12.30
C GLU A 365 -2.67 15.60 -11.39
N ARG A 366 -2.57 15.91 -10.09
CA ARG A 366 -1.89 15.06 -9.10
C ARG A 366 -2.62 13.74 -8.88
N LEU A 367 -3.95 13.74 -8.84
CA LEU A 367 -4.76 12.52 -8.73
C LEU A 367 -4.60 11.63 -9.96
N ILE A 368 -4.61 12.20 -11.17
CA ILE A 368 -4.34 11.49 -12.43
C ILE A 368 -2.94 10.87 -12.42
N GLU A 369 -1.92 11.60 -11.97
CA GLU A 369 -0.54 11.09 -11.87
C GLU A 369 -0.40 10.00 -10.80
N SER A 370 -1.13 10.08 -9.68
CA SER A 370 -1.19 9.03 -8.67
C SER A 370 -1.83 7.75 -9.22
N GLY A 371 -2.99 7.88 -9.87
CA GLY A 371 -3.71 6.74 -10.47
C GLY A 371 -2.90 6.03 -11.57
N LYS A 372 -2.14 6.77 -12.39
CA LYS A 372 -1.20 6.17 -13.36
C LYS A 372 -0.15 5.28 -12.70
N ARG A 373 0.39 5.71 -11.55
CA ARG A 373 1.42 4.95 -10.79
C ARG A 373 0.83 3.70 -10.16
N GLU A 374 -0.38 3.81 -9.60
CA GLU A 374 -1.10 2.68 -9.02
C GLU A 374 -1.44 1.64 -10.10
N ILE A 375 -1.95 2.05 -11.26
CA ILE A 375 -2.19 1.17 -12.42
C ILE A 375 -0.89 0.47 -12.87
N ALA A 376 0.23 1.21 -12.95
CA ALA A 376 1.52 0.65 -13.34
C ALA A 376 2.08 -0.36 -12.33
N GLU A 377 1.77 -0.21 -11.03
CA GLU A 377 2.19 -1.16 -9.99
C GLU A 377 1.26 -2.38 -9.93
N LEU A 378 -0.05 -2.19 -10.04
CA LEU A 378 -1.02 -3.29 -10.17
C LEU A 378 -0.73 -4.18 -11.39
N GLN A 379 -0.28 -3.58 -12.50
CA GLN A 379 0.15 -4.34 -13.68
C GLN A 379 1.34 -5.26 -13.38
N LYS A 380 2.39 -4.76 -12.69
CA LYS A 380 3.53 -5.61 -12.27
C LYS A 380 3.09 -6.75 -11.34
N GLN A 381 2.20 -6.44 -10.38
CA GLN A 381 1.71 -7.43 -9.42
C GLN A 381 0.87 -8.52 -10.12
N LYS A 382 0.08 -8.15 -11.13
CA LYS A 382 -0.60 -9.09 -12.01
C LYS A 382 0.39 -9.96 -12.78
N ASP A 383 1.37 -9.37 -13.46
CA ASP A 383 2.33 -10.10 -14.29
C ASP A 383 3.22 -11.05 -13.45
N ALA A 384 3.56 -10.66 -12.22
CA ALA A 384 4.22 -11.53 -11.24
C ALA A 384 3.30 -12.68 -10.76
N SER A 385 2.02 -12.41 -10.55
CA SER A 385 1.02 -13.42 -10.15
C SER A 385 0.76 -14.44 -11.27
N ASP A 386 0.65 -13.99 -12.52
CA ASP A 386 0.50 -14.87 -13.69
C ASP A 386 1.72 -15.79 -13.87
N LYS A 387 2.94 -15.25 -13.66
CA LYS A 387 4.18 -16.05 -13.66
C LYS A 387 4.18 -17.11 -12.55
N ALA A 388 3.83 -16.72 -11.31
CA ALA A 388 3.76 -17.65 -10.18
C ALA A 388 2.66 -18.73 -10.38
N LEU A 389 1.54 -18.38 -11.02
CA LEU A 389 0.49 -19.32 -11.39
C LEU A 389 0.98 -20.34 -12.43
N ALA A 390 1.69 -19.88 -13.47
CA ALA A 390 2.28 -20.77 -14.48
C ALA A 390 3.33 -21.73 -13.89
N GLU A 391 4.19 -21.24 -12.99
CA GLU A 391 5.15 -22.06 -12.25
C GLU A 391 4.45 -23.09 -11.34
N SER A 392 3.38 -22.68 -10.65
CA SER A 392 2.56 -23.61 -9.85
C SER A 392 1.88 -24.69 -10.71
N GLN A 393 1.36 -24.33 -11.88
CA GLN A 393 0.74 -25.28 -12.82
C GLN A 393 1.76 -26.29 -13.37
N ALA A 394 2.97 -25.84 -13.70
CA ALA A 394 4.06 -26.73 -14.13
C ALA A 394 4.48 -27.71 -13.02
N ASN A 395 4.56 -27.24 -11.77
CA ASN A 395 4.86 -28.09 -10.62
C ASN A 395 3.76 -29.14 -10.36
N VAL A 396 2.48 -28.79 -10.52
CA VAL A 396 1.36 -29.75 -10.41
C VAL A 396 1.47 -30.83 -11.49
N ALA A 397 1.70 -30.45 -12.76
CA ALA A 397 1.81 -31.42 -13.85
C ALA A 397 2.99 -32.41 -13.68
N GLU A 398 4.12 -31.95 -13.14
CA GLU A 398 5.25 -32.84 -12.83
C GLU A 398 4.96 -33.74 -11.63
N LEU A 399 4.25 -33.25 -10.59
CA LEU A 399 3.80 -34.07 -9.46
C LEU A 399 2.77 -35.14 -9.87
N GLU A 400 1.84 -34.83 -10.79
CA GLU A 400 0.91 -35.82 -11.35
C GLU A 400 1.66 -36.92 -12.12
N LYS A 401 2.67 -36.55 -12.91
CA LYS A 401 3.56 -37.48 -13.63
C LYS A 401 4.37 -38.36 -12.66
N GLN A 402 4.89 -37.79 -11.57
CA GLN A 402 5.60 -38.55 -10.54
C GLN A 402 4.67 -39.49 -9.77
N LYS A 403 3.44 -39.06 -9.47
CA LYS A 403 2.39 -39.91 -8.88
C LYS A 403 2.08 -41.09 -9.80
N ALA A 404 1.82 -40.85 -11.09
CA ALA A 404 1.54 -41.91 -12.05
C ALA A 404 2.68 -42.94 -12.18
N ALA A 405 3.94 -42.49 -12.11
CA ALA A 405 5.11 -43.39 -12.08
C ALA A 405 5.18 -44.21 -10.79
N SER A 406 4.85 -43.61 -9.64
CA SER A 406 4.78 -44.31 -8.35
C SER A 406 3.66 -45.34 -8.31
N ASP A 407 2.45 -44.97 -8.76
CA ASP A 407 1.29 -45.87 -8.84
C ASP A 407 1.60 -47.09 -9.74
N ALA A 408 2.29 -46.86 -10.87
CA ALA A 408 2.74 -47.93 -11.76
C ALA A 408 3.78 -48.86 -11.09
N LYS A 409 4.72 -48.32 -10.30
CA LYS A 409 5.70 -49.16 -9.59
C LYS A 409 5.08 -49.95 -8.44
N VAL A 410 4.05 -49.42 -7.77
CA VAL A 410 3.24 -50.19 -6.79
C VAL A 410 2.57 -51.38 -7.47
N ALA A 411 1.90 -51.17 -8.61
CA ALA A 411 1.23 -52.24 -9.36
C ALA A 411 2.19 -53.28 -9.97
N GLU A 412 3.49 -52.96 -10.11
CA GLU A 412 4.54 -53.93 -10.45
C GLU A 412 4.96 -54.76 -9.22
N LEU A 413 5.24 -54.10 -8.09
CA LEU A 413 5.60 -54.75 -6.82
C LEU A 413 4.48 -55.67 -6.30
N GLU A 414 3.21 -55.31 -6.48
CA GLU A 414 2.07 -56.17 -6.13
C GLU A 414 2.08 -57.50 -6.92
N LYS A 415 2.50 -57.47 -8.20
CA LYS A 415 2.63 -58.69 -9.03
C LYS A 415 3.85 -59.52 -8.63
N GLU A 416 4.99 -58.88 -8.33
CA GLU A 416 6.17 -59.56 -7.80
C GLU A 416 5.83 -60.29 -6.48
N VAL A 417 5.09 -59.63 -5.58
CA VAL A 417 4.62 -60.20 -4.32
C VAL A 417 3.66 -61.37 -4.53
N GLU A 418 2.71 -61.29 -5.47
CA GLU A 418 1.79 -62.41 -5.73
C GLU A 418 2.50 -63.61 -6.38
N SER A 419 3.47 -63.35 -7.27
CA SER A 419 4.34 -64.40 -7.83
C SER A 419 5.16 -65.09 -6.74
N ALA A 420 5.75 -64.33 -5.82
CA ALA A 420 6.52 -64.89 -4.70
C ALA A 420 5.64 -65.68 -3.72
N LYS A 421 4.37 -65.29 -3.48
CA LYS A 421 3.42 -66.10 -2.71
C LYS A 421 3.14 -67.45 -3.38
N ALA A 422 2.95 -67.46 -4.71
CA ALA A 422 2.69 -68.67 -5.47
C ALA A 422 3.89 -69.64 -5.41
N GLU A 423 5.11 -69.11 -5.57
CA GLU A 423 6.36 -69.90 -5.42
C GLU A 423 6.50 -70.46 -3.99
N VAL A 424 6.24 -69.65 -2.96
CA VAL A 424 6.24 -70.12 -1.55
C VAL A 424 5.15 -71.17 -1.28
N ALA A 425 4.02 -71.13 -1.97
CA ALA A 425 2.97 -72.15 -1.85
C ALA A 425 3.40 -73.47 -2.52
N ASP A 426 3.99 -73.41 -3.72
CA ASP A 426 4.51 -74.59 -4.41
C ASP A 426 5.67 -75.24 -3.64
N LEU A 427 6.65 -74.45 -3.18
CA LEU A 427 7.77 -74.94 -2.36
C LEU A 427 7.29 -75.62 -1.06
N LYS A 428 6.21 -75.14 -0.45
CA LYS A 428 5.58 -75.81 0.71
C LYS A 428 4.94 -77.14 0.33
N ALA A 429 4.27 -77.23 -0.82
CA ALA A 429 3.70 -78.48 -1.31
C ALA A 429 4.79 -79.51 -1.67
N GLN A 430 5.88 -79.06 -2.31
CA GLN A 430 7.06 -79.89 -2.56
C GLN A 430 7.69 -80.40 -1.26
N LEU A 431 7.83 -79.52 -0.24
CA LEU A 431 8.40 -79.88 1.06
C LEU A 431 7.54 -80.91 1.80
N ALA A 432 6.23 -80.70 1.88
CA ALA A 432 5.31 -81.66 2.50
C ALA A 432 5.36 -83.04 1.81
N LYS A 433 5.42 -83.06 0.46
CA LYS A 433 5.61 -84.32 -0.29
C LYS A 433 6.96 -84.98 0.04
N LYS A 434 8.02 -84.21 0.24
CA LYS A 434 9.34 -84.75 0.65
C LYS A 434 9.35 -85.29 2.07
N GLU A 435 8.52 -84.74 2.97
CA GLU A 435 8.30 -85.32 4.31
C GLU A 435 7.53 -86.65 4.22
N GLU A 436 6.50 -86.76 3.38
CA GLU A 436 5.80 -88.03 3.11
C GLU A 436 6.72 -89.09 2.49
N GLU A 437 7.51 -88.72 1.47
CA GLU A 437 8.52 -89.60 0.85
C GLU A 437 9.56 -90.07 1.88
N LEU A 438 9.99 -89.20 2.80
CA LEU A 438 10.93 -89.54 3.88
C LEU A 438 10.34 -90.50 4.92
N GLU A 439 9.08 -90.31 5.33
CA GLU A 439 8.39 -91.23 6.24
C GLU A 439 8.09 -92.59 5.61
N ALA A 440 7.84 -92.63 4.29
CA ALA A 440 7.74 -93.89 3.55
C ALA A 440 9.08 -94.65 3.55
N VAL A 441 10.19 -93.97 3.25
CA VAL A 441 11.54 -94.56 3.26
C VAL A 441 11.97 -95.03 4.65
N LYS A 442 11.58 -94.32 5.73
CA LYS A 442 11.81 -94.80 7.11
C LYS A 442 11.11 -96.14 7.37
N LYS A 443 9.82 -96.26 7.02
CA LYS A 443 9.03 -97.49 7.21
C LYS A 443 9.54 -98.64 6.34
N GLU A 444 9.98 -98.36 5.12
CA GLU A 444 10.64 -99.36 4.27
C GLU A 444 11.96 -99.83 4.89
N LYS A 445 12.79 -98.91 5.41
CA LYS A 445 14.02 -99.27 6.14
C LYS A 445 13.73 -100.14 7.36
N GLU A 446 12.76 -99.78 8.20
CA GLU A 446 12.37 -100.56 9.37
C GLU A 446 11.88 -101.97 8.99
N ALA A 447 11.08 -102.08 7.91
CA ALA A 447 10.62 -103.36 7.40
C ALA A 447 11.76 -104.22 6.82
N LEU A 448 12.75 -103.61 6.16
CA LEU A 448 13.95 -104.29 5.68
C LEU A 448 14.86 -104.74 6.83
N GLU A 449 15.05 -103.93 7.87
CA GLU A 449 15.79 -104.29 9.08
C GLU A 449 15.12 -105.47 9.82
N ALA A 450 13.79 -105.43 9.99
CA ALA A 450 13.03 -106.55 10.56
C ALA A 450 13.16 -107.84 9.73
N LYS A 451 13.10 -107.73 8.40
CA LYS A 451 13.27 -108.89 7.48
C LYS A 451 14.69 -109.44 7.48
N ILE A 452 15.70 -108.60 7.71
CA ILE A 452 17.09 -109.03 7.91
C ILE A 452 17.22 -109.85 9.21
N GLU A 453 16.57 -109.45 10.31
CA GLU A 453 16.56 -110.25 11.54
C GLU A 453 15.77 -111.57 11.40
N GLU A 454 14.65 -111.57 10.68
CA GLU A 454 13.91 -112.81 10.35
C GLU A 454 14.79 -113.77 9.54
N LEU A 455 15.48 -113.28 8.51
CA LEU A 455 16.40 -114.09 7.69
C LEU A 455 17.61 -114.59 8.49
N LYS A 456 18.17 -113.78 9.39
CA LYS A 456 19.22 -114.23 10.33
C LYS A 456 18.72 -115.37 11.22
N LYS A 457 17.51 -115.27 11.77
CA LYS A 457 16.90 -116.31 12.60
C LYS A 457 16.64 -117.59 11.81
N ALA A 458 16.04 -117.49 10.63
CA ALA A 458 15.81 -118.64 9.75
C ALA A 458 17.13 -119.33 9.35
N HIS A 459 18.18 -118.56 9.03
CA HIS A 459 19.51 -119.09 8.74
C HIS A 459 20.16 -119.76 9.96
N ALA A 460 19.96 -119.24 11.17
CA ALA A 460 20.41 -119.88 12.41
C ALA A 460 19.67 -121.20 12.70
N GLU A 461 18.36 -121.26 12.43
CA GLU A 461 17.56 -122.49 12.53
C GLU A 461 18.00 -123.55 11.49
N GLU A 462 18.21 -123.16 10.23
CA GLU A 462 18.77 -124.07 9.22
C GLU A 462 20.19 -124.54 9.56
N LEU A 463 21.06 -123.67 10.06
CA LEU A 463 22.38 -124.07 10.57
C LEU A 463 22.27 -125.07 11.73
N SER A 464 21.24 -124.97 12.57
CA SER A 464 20.97 -125.93 13.64
C SER A 464 20.50 -127.27 13.10
N LYS A 465 19.55 -127.29 12.14
CA LYS A 465 19.09 -128.51 11.46
C LYS A 465 20.24 -129.20 10.71
N LEU A 466 21.09 -128.44 10.04
CA LEU A 466 22.22 -128.97 9.28
C LEU A 466 23.26 -129.63 10.20
N LYS A 467 23.52 -129.05 11.38
CA LYS A 467 24.32 -129.68 12.44
C LYS A 467 23.68 -130.96 12.97
N GLU A 468 22.37 -130.94 13.24
CA GLU A 468 21.65 -132.14 13.72
C GLU A 468 21.66 -133.27 12.68
N MET A 469 21.56 -132.94 11.39
CA MET A 469 21.72 -133.90 10.29
C MET A 469 23.16 -134.40 10.14
N LEU A 470 24.16 -133.60 10.49
CA LEU A 470 25.56 -134.02 10.52
C LEU A 470 25.81 -135.00 11.68
N GLU A 471 25.42 -134.64 12.90
CA GLU A 471 25.46 -135.51 14.09
C GLU A 471 24.76 -136.86 13.85
N LYS A 472 23.59 -136.84 13.19
CA LYS A 472 22.85 -138.07 12.80
C LYS A 472 23.59 -138.90 11.74
N LYS A 473 24.31 -138.26 10.80
CA LYS A 473 25.17 -138.97 9.85
C LYS A 473 26.43 -139.52 10.51
N ASP A 474 27.00 -138.82 11.49
CA ASP A 474 28.20 -139.27 12.20
C ASP A 474 27.87 -140.41 13.18
N HIS A 475 26.69 -140.40 13.81
CA HIS A 475 26.14 -141.56 14.51
C HIS A 475 25.90 -142.73 13.54
N ALA A 476 25.23 -142.51 12.40
CA ALA A 476 25.00 -143.58 11.41
C ALA A 476 26.32 -144.12 10.83
N ASN A 477 27.34 -143.29 10.65
CA ASN A 477 28.69 -143.71 10.28
C ASN A 477 29.35 -144.52 11.40
N ALA A 478 29.20 -144.12 12.67
CA ALA A 478 29.72 -144.86 13.82
C ALA A 478 29.03 -146.24 13.98
N ASP A 479 27.71 -146.31 13.80
CA ASP A 479 26.93 -147.55 13.79
C ASP A 479 27.34 -148.46 12.62
N LEU A 480 27.47 -147.92 11.40
CA LEU A 480 28.00 -148.65 10.25
C LEU A 480 29.45 -149.10 10.47
N GLN A 481 30.27 -148.29 11.14
CA GLN A 481 31.66 -148.65 11.44
C GLN A 481 31.75 -149.73 12.53
N ALA A 482 30.84 -149.71 13.50
CA ALA A 482 30.67 -150.76 14.51
C ALA A 482 30.16 -152.06 13.87
N GLU A 483 29.20 -152.00 12.96
CA GLU A 483 28.69 -153.17 12.23
C GLU A 483 29.73 -153.73 11.26
N ILE A 484 30.53 -152.89 10.58
CA ILE A 484 31.70 -153.31 9.81
C ILE A 484 32.72 -154.03 10.71
N ASN A 485 32.92 -153.57 11.95
CA ASN A 485 33.83 -154.23 12.88
C ASN A 485 33.25 -155.54 13.42
N ARG A 486 31.94 -155.58 13.72
CA ARG A 486 31.19 -156.81 14.07
C ARG A 486 31.29 -157.85 12.95
N LEU A 487 31.00 -157.47 11.70
CA LEU A 487 31.07 -158.35 10.54
C LEU A 487 32.51 -158.82 10.26
N LYS A 488 33.53 -157.98 10.47
CA LYS A 488 34.94 -158.42 10.42
C LYS A 488 35.26 -159.46 11.50
N GLN A 489 34.76 -159.28 12.71
CA GLN A 489 34.97 -160.21 13.81
C GLN A 489 34.21 -161.53 13.58
N GLU A 490 32.96 -161.47 13.13
CA GLU A 490 32.15 -162.63 12.76
C GLU A 490 32.77 -163.38 11.56
N LEU A 491 33.36 -162.67 10.59
CA LEU A 491 34.16 -163.28 9.52
C LEU A 491 35.41 -163.97 10.05
N ALA A 492 36.13 -163.37 11.01
CA ALA A 492 37.31 -163.97 11.64
C ALA A 492 36.96 -165.22 12.44
N ASP A 493 35.88 -165.21 13.22
CA ASP A 493 35.38 -166.38 13.96
C ASP A 493 34.86 -167.48 13.01
N ARG A 494 34.29 -167.11 11.84
CA ARG A 494 33.84 -168.06 10.82
C ARG A 494 34.98 -168.66 9.99
N ILE A 495 36.09 -167.93 9.82
CA ILE A 495 37.38 -168.47 9.35
C ILE A 495 37.92 -169.48 10.38
N LYS A 496 37.78 -169.17 11.68
CA LYS A 496 38.20 -170.04 12.80
C LYS A 496 37.36 -171.32 12.89
N SER A 497 36.07 -171.27 12.55
CA SER A 497 35.15 -172.41 12.60
C SER A 497 35.15 -173.34 11.37
N LEU A 498 35.99 -173.07 10.36
CA LEU A 498 36.02 -173.83 9.09
C LEU A 498 37.39 -174.50 8.82
N SER A 499 38.15 -174.82 9.86
CA SER A 499 39.47 -175.47 9.75
C SER A 499 39.42 -177.01 9.72
N GLN A 500 38.52 -177.60 8.93
CA GLN A 500 38.63 -178.98 8.45
C GLN A 500 38.18 -179.08 6.98
N GLY A 501 39.17 -179.04 6.07
CA GLY A 501 38.97 -179.04 4.61
C GLY A 501 38.67 -177.65 4.02
N GLY A 502 39.31 -177.21 2.94
CA GLY A 502 40.48 -177.76 2.25
C GLY A 502 40.52 -177.42 0.75
N ARG A 503 41.49 -176.58 0.33
CA ARG A 503 41.77 -176.11 -1.06
C ARG A 503 40.75 -175.05 -1.54
N ALA A 504 41.13 -173.81 -1.90
CA ALA A 504 42.04 -173.30 -2.96
C ALA A 504 41.37 -173.31 -4.36
N SER A 505 41.54 -172.35 -5.29
CA SER A 505 42.19 -171.01 -5.36
C SER A 505 41.79 -170.35 -6.72
N GLN A 506 42.35 -169.19 -7.10
CA GLN A 506 42.26 -168.51 -8.43
C GLN A 506 40.90 -167.83 -8.75
N THR A 507 40.79 -166.69 -9.47
CA THR A 507 41.76 -165.68 -9.99
C THR A 507 41.08 -164.32 -10.29
N ASN A 508 41.83 -163.21 -10.18
CA ASN A 508 41.56 -161.89 -10.82
C ASN A 508 42.10 -161.87 -12.29
N PRO A 509 41.90 -160.83 -13.15
CA PRO A 509 41.30 -159.48 -13.01
C PRO A 509 40.06 -159.28 -13.95
N GLY A 510 39.49 -158.10 -14.26
CA GLY A 510 39.66 -156.70 -13.79
C GLY A 510 39.99 -155.65 -14.89
N THR A 511 39.54 -154.39 -14.73
CA THR A 511 39.65 -153.21 -15.66
C THR A 511 38.74 -153.26 -16.93
N THR A 512 38.31 -152.19 -17.63
CA THR A 512 38.80 -150.78 -17.80
C THR A 512 37.68 -149.69 -18.02
N THR A 513 38.07 -148.40 -17.84
CA THR A 513 37.69 -147.16 -18.61
C THR A 513 36.24 -146.70 -18.89
N ALA A 514 35.79 -145.70 -18.10
CA ALA A 514 35.60 -144.28 -18.44
C ALA A 514 35.18 -143.75 -19.85
N LYS A 515 34.16 -142.87 -19.84
CA LYS A 515 33.97 -141.60 -20.62
C LYS A 515 32.91 -140.73 -19.89
N ALA A 516 32.74 -139.40 -19.96
CA ALA A 516 33.51 -138.21 -20.41
C ALA A 516 32.70 -137.28 -21.36
N GLY A 517 32.64 -135.97 -21.04
CA GLY A 517 31.86 -134.91 -21.73
C GLY A 517 30.54 -134.54 -21.00
N GLN A 518 30.07 -133.30 -20.95
CA GLN A 518 30.53 -132.04 -21.58
C GLN A 518 30.03 -130.79 -20.80
N LEU A 519 30.72 -129.64 -20.95
CA LEU A 519 30.48 -128.30 -20.35
C LEU A 519 30.46 -127.24 -21.50
N PRO A 520 30.21 -125.91 -21.29
CA PRO A 520 30.08 -125.11 -20.06
C PRO A 520 28.77 -124.28 -20.01
N SER A 521 28.57 -123.22 -19.20
CA SER A 521 29.18 -121.87 -19.32
C SER A 521 29.07 -121.04 -18.03
N THR A 522 29.93 -120.03 -17.88
CA THR A 522 30.07 -119.14 -16.71
C THR A 522 30.29 -117.68 -17.13
N GLY A 523 29.90 -116.71 -16.31
CA GLY A 523 30.55 -115.38 -16.29
C GLY A 523 29.65 -114.14 -16.37
N GLU A 524 29.69 -113.35 -15.29
CA GLU A 524 29.87 -111.89 -15.26
C GLU A 524 29.16 -110.97 -16.28
N SER A 525 28.34 -110.04 -15.77
CA SER A 525 28.64 -108.59 -15.93
C SER A 525 27.87 -107.67 -14.95
N ALA A 526 28.66 -106.97 -14.14
CA ALA A 526 28.51 -105.59 -13.64
C ALA A 526 27.13 -104.92 -13.46
N ASN A 527 26.84 -104.51 -12.21
CA ASN A 527 26.17 -103.24 -11.93
C ASN A 527 27.10 -102.05 -12.30
N PRO A 528 26.60 -101.02 -13.01
CA PRO A 528 27.11 -99.66 -12.90
C PRO A 528 26.21 -98.83 -11.96
N PHE A 529 26.79 -98.30 -10.87
CA PHE A 529 26.17 -97.23 -10.10
C PHE A 529 26.33 -95.87 -10.82
N PHE A 530 25.48 -94.90 -10.45
CA PHE A 530 25.58 -93.46 -10.76
C PHE A 530 25.49 -93.03 -12.23
N THR A 531 24.35 -92.41 -12.57
CA THR A 531 24.31 -91.30 -13.54
C THR A 531 24.23 -89.99 -12.75
N ILE A 532 25.13 -89.04 -13.04
CA ILE A 532 25.27 -87.77 -12.30
C ILE A 532 24.52 -86.62 -13.01
N ALA A 533 24.10 -85.65 -12.21
CA ALA A 533 23.40 -84.40 -12.50
C ALA A 533 23.46 -83.83 -13.94
N ALA A 534 22.29 -83.38 -14.43
CA ALA A 534 22.18 -82.30 -15.40
C ALA A 534 21.93 -80.97 -14.65
N LEU A 535 22.88 -80.04 -14.72
CA LEU A 535 22.81 -78.71 -14.13
C LEU A 535 22.37 -77.71 -15.21
N THR A 536 21.26 -76.99 -15.00
CA THR A 536 20.81 -75.94 -15.93
C THR A 536 20.91 -74.56 -15.27
N VAL A 537 21.82 -73.73 -15.75
CA VAL A 537 22.10 -72.38 -15.22
C VAL A 537 21.86 -71.33 -16.31
N ILE A 538 20.96 -70.39 -15.99
CA ILE A 538 20.88 -68.98 -16.39
C ILE A 538 21.37 -68.61 -17.80
N ALA A 539 20.45 -68.06 -18.61
CA ALA A 539 20.76 -67.08 -19.64
C ALA A 539 19.83 -65.85 -19.49
N GLY A 540 20.33 -64.79 -18.86
CA GLY A 540 19.61 -63.51 -18.76
C GLY A 540 19.95 -62.59 -19.94
N ALA A 541 18.95 -61.98 -20.56
CA ALA A 541 19.12 -61.08 -21.70
C ALA A 541 18.20 -59.85 -21.59
N GLY A 542 18.65 -58.81 -20.88
CA GLY A 542 18.01 -57.49 -20.91
C GLY A 542 18.75 -56.57 -21.87
N MET A 543 18.09 -56.06 -22.91
CA MET A 543 18.62 -54.95 -23.70
C MET A 543 17.56 -53.92 -24.09
N ALA A 544 17.93 -52.67 -23.78
CA ALA A 544 17.34 -51.38 -24.11
C ALA A 544 16.26 -51.32 -25.21
N VAL A 545 15.08 -50.80 -24.84
CA VAL A 545 14.20 -50.11 -25.78
C VAL A 545 14.79 -48.73 -26.06
N VAL A 546 15.17 -48.48 -27.32
CA VAL A 546 15.47 -47.14 -27.84
C VAL A 546 14.37 -46.73 -28.81
N SER A 547 13.81 -45.53 -28.67
CA SER A 547 12.83 -44.98 -29.60
C SER A 547 12.89 -43.45 -29.62
N PRO A 548 13.54 -42.85 -30.63
CA PRO A 548 13.54 -41.40 -30.80
C PRO A 548 12.29 -40.95 -31.57
N LYS A 549 11.44 -40.15 -30.93
CA LYS A 549 10.49 -39.27 -31.64
C LYS A 549 10.56 -37.86 -31.08
N ARG A 550 11.24 -36.98 -31.81
CA ARG A 550 11.03 -35.53 -31.70
C ARG A 550 9.63 -35.19 -32.23
N LYS A 551 9.05 -34.11 -31.72
CA LYS A 551 7.99 -33.38 -32.43
C LYS A 551 8.65 -32.46 -33.46
N GLU A 552 7.93 -32.16 -34.53
CA GLU A 552 8.00 -30.86 -35.18
C GLU A 552 6.57 -30.28 -35.19
N ASN A 553 6.44 -29.10 -34.57
CA ASN A 553 5.39 -28.09 -34.64
C ASN A 553 5.78 -26.99 -33.65
#